data_AF-N9DDQ5-F1
#
_entry.id   AF-N9DDQ5-F1
#
_cell.length_a   1.000
_cell.length_b   1.000
_cell.length_c   1.000
_cell.angle_alpha   90.00
_cell.angle_beta   90.00
_cell.angle_gamma   90.00
#
_symmetry.space_group_name_H-M   'P 1'
#
loop_
_entity.id
_entity.type
_entity.pdbx_description
1 polymer ?
#
loop_
_entity_poly.entity_id
_entity_poly.type
_entity_poly.pdbx_seq_one_letter_code
_entity_poly.pdbx_strand_id
1 'polypeptide(L)'
;MAGTNSTSSSTGSKSIFTGTNLNSDVKELLRVGSNIDVNFVSGNAPKMNIQLGNAPQGHMIQFGGAISSICSAGCPITLVSNYTDTQTPANSYSTGITFNLSLKATDTTNGFSLNNFYSGVETGGFVFGNTGDSSKLDAGLSNVTLGTTGQSNATVFNGVQNGPIGNIGAVGASFKDLKVKISGM
;
A
#
# COMPACT_ATOMS: atom_id res chain seq x y z
N MET A 1 -8.86 -12.26 6.37
CA MET A 1 -9.76 -13.35 5.92
C MET A 1 -10.92 -13.43 6.88
N ALA A 2 -12.16 -13.54 6.38
CA ALA A 2 -13.38 -13.57 7.18
C ALA A 2 -13.97 -14.98 7.25
N GLY A 3 -14.53 -15.34 8.40
CA GLY A 3 -15.27 -16.60 8.59
C GLY A 3 -16.72 -16.51 8.11
N THR A 4 -17.44 -17.62 8.27
CA THR A 4 -18.79 -17.85 7.73
C THR A 4 -19.81 -16.78 8.14
N ASN A 5 -19.64 -16.15 9.32
CA ASN A 5 -20.60 -15.18 9.85
C ASN A 5 -20.37 -13.76 9.29
N SER A 6 -19.17 -13.49 8.78
CA SER A 6 -18.74 -12.21 8.22
C SER A 6 -18.53 -12.24 6.69
N THR A 7 -18.81 -13.36 6.04
CA THR A 7 -18.81 -13.49 4.58
C THR A 7 -20.18 -13.18 3.98
N SER A 8 -20.22 -12.25 3.01
CA SER A 8 -21.41 -11.96 2.21
C SER A 8 -21.76 -13.14 1.29
N SER A 9 -23.05 -13.31 1.02
CA SER A 9 -23.56 -14.23 0.00
C SER A 9 -24.10 -13.45 -1.21
N SER A 10 -24.48 -14.16 -2.27
CA SER A 10 -25.11 -13.55 -3.45
C SER A 10 -26.41 -12.80 -3.15
N THR A 11 -27.06 -13.10 -2.02
CA THR A 11 -28.37 -12.55 -1.64
C THR A 11 -28.31 -11.62 -0.43
N GLY A 12 -27.13 -11.38 0.16
CA GLY A 12 -27.02 -10.53 1.34
C GLY A 12 -25.58 -10.15 1.70
N SER A 13 -25.41 -8.87 2.05
CA SER A 13 -24.12 -8.32 2.50
C SER A 13 -23.97 -8.47 4.02
N LYS A 14 -22.82 -8.99 4.46
CA LYS A 14 -22.43 -9.02 5.87
C LYS A 14 -21.27 -8.04 6.09
N SER A 15 -21.39 -7.24 7.14
CA SER A 15 -20.29 -6.39 7.59
C SER A 15 -19.25 -7.23 8.32
N ILE A 16 -17.97 -6.94 8.10
CA ILE A 16 -16.86 -7.50 8.89
C ILE A 16 -16.73 -6.83 10.27
N PHE A 17 -17.56 -5.81 10.54
CA PHE A 17 -17.62 -5.08 11.80
C PHE A 17 -18.99 -5.22 12.47
N THR A 18 -18.97 -5.22 13.80
CA THR A 18 -20.13 -4.95 14.66
C THR A 18 -19.87 -3.62 15.38
N GLY A 19 -20.53 -2.55 14.92
CA GLY A 19 -20.19 -1.19 15.32
C GLY A 19 -18.79 -0.80 14.83
N THR A 20 -17.91 -0.40 15.75
CA THR A 20 -16.50 -0.07 15.46
C THR A 20 -15.55 -1.23 15.68
N ASN A 21 -16.04 -2.39 16.12
CA ASN A 21 -15.22 -3.55 16.44
C ASN A 21 -15.23 -4.55 15.28
N LEU A 22 -14.07 -5.11 14.99
CA LEU A 22 -13.93 -6.19 14.02
C LEU A 22 -14.60 -7.46 14.59
N ASN A 23 -15.33 -8.20 13.75
CA ASN A 23 -15.94 -9.46 14.17
C ASN A 23 -14.84 -10.50 14.51
N SER A 24 -15.13 -11.40 15.46
CA SER A 24 -14.14 -12.37 15.99
C SER A 24 -13.62 -13.35 14.93
N ASP A 25 -14.44 -13.64 13.92
CA ASP A 25 -14.13 -14.51 12.80
C ASP A 25 -13.36 -13.82 11.67
N VAL A 26 -13.01 -12.54 11.83
CA VAL A 26 -12.24 -11.77 10.85
C VAL A 26 -10.82 -11.56 11.34
N LYS A 27 -9.86 -11.90 10.47
CA LYS A 27 -8.43 -11.64 10.66
C LYS A 27 -7.94 -10.56 9.68
N GLU A 28 -7.26 -9.57 10.20
CA GLU A 28 -6.61 -8.41 9.60
C GLU A 28 -5.16 -8.78 9.36
N LEU A 29 -4.68 -8.45 8.18
CA LEU A 29 -3.28 -8.64 7.79
C LEU A 29 -2.52 -7.32 7.82
N LEU A 30 -3.21 -6.23 7.52
CA LEU A 30 -2.67 -4.91 7.29
C LEU A 30 -3.58 -3.89 7.95
N ARG A 31 -2.99 -3.04 8.79
CA ARG A 31 -3.63 -1.85 9.33
C ARG A 31 -2.98 -0.61 8.75
N VAL A 32 -3.79 0.38 8.45
CA VAL A 32 -3.35 1.74 8.15
C VAL A 32 -3.86 2.64 9.28
N GLY A 33 -2.93 3.26 10.02
CA GLY A 33 -3.26 4.07 11.20
C GLY A 33 -3.76 5.49 10.87
N SER A 34 -3.61 5.91 9.62
CA SER A 34 -4.11 7.18 9.09
C SER A 34 -4.54 7.01 7.64
N ASN A 35 -4.95 8.09 6.98
CA ASN A 35 -5.17 8.07 5.54
C ASN A 35 -3.87 7.79 4.78
N ILE A 36 -3.97 7.18 3.60
CA ILE A 36 -2.91 7.11 2.60
C ILE A 36 -3.12 8.29 1.65
N ASP A 37 -2.42 9.40 1.91
CA ASP A 37 -2.58 10.60 1.10
C ASP A 37 -1.65 10.54 -0.12
N VAL A 38 -2.23 10.74 -1.30
CA VAL A 38 -1.50 10.89 -2.57
C VAL A 38 -1.54 12.35 -2.98
N ASN A 39 -0.38 12.98 -3.00
CA ASN A 39 -0.23 14.38 -3.37
C ASN A 39 0.21 14.49 -4.82
N PHE A 40 -0.54 15.25 -5.62
CA PHE A 40 -0.19 15.56 -7.00
C PHE A 40 0.57 16.87 -7.08
N VAL A 41 1.39 17.02 -8.12
CA VAL A 41 2.09 18.28 -8.40
C VAL A 41 1.07 19.33 -8.82
N SER A 42 1.14 20.52 -8.20
CA SER A 42 0.24 21.64 -8.53
C SER A 42 0.37 22.01 -10.00
N GLY A 43 -0.76 22.20 -10.69
CA GLY A 43 -0.79 22.48 -12.13
C GLY A 43 -0.50 21.27 -13.03
N ASN A 44 -0.13 20.11 -12.48
CA ASN A 44 0.08 18.88 -13.22
C ASN A 44 -0.79 17.73 -12.67
N ALA A 45 -2.09 17.99 -12.61
CA ALA A 45 -3.09 17.06 -12.14
C ALA A 45 -3.11 15.74 -12.96
N PRO A 46 -3.57 14.63 -12.36
CA PRO A 46 -3.75 13.37 -13.06
C PRO A 46 -4.61 13.51 -14.31
N LYS A 47 -4.14 12.92 -15.40
CA LYS A 47 -4.83 12.88 -16.68
C LYS A 47 -4.95 11.42 -17.11
N MET A 48 -6.06 11.11 -17.75
CA MET A 48 -6.27 9.81 -18.38
C MET A 48 -6.78 10.03 -19.79
N ASN A 49 -6.16 9.35 -20.75
CA ASN A 49 -6.66 9.27 -22.11
C ASN A 49 -7.14 7.83 -22.35
N ILE A 50 -8.41 7.68 -22.68
CA ILE A 50 -9.05 6.37 -22.89
C ILE A 50 -9.42 6.25 -24.36
N GLN A 51 -8.92 5.21 -25.02
CA GLN A 51 -9.19 4.92 -26.43
C GLN A 51 -9.91 3.58 -26.55
N LEU A 52 -11.19 3.61 -26.95
CA LEU A 52 -12.06 2.43 -27.06
C LEU A 52 -12.31 2.01 -28.53
N GLY A 53 -11.32 2.21 -29.39
CA GLY A 53 -11.36 1.77 -30.79
C GLY A 53 -10.85 2.80 -31.78
N ASN A 54 -9.58 2.66 -32.18
CA ASN A 54 -9.09 2.91 -33.54
C ASN A 54 -7.68 2.29 -33.67
N ALA A 55 -7.36 1.69 -34.82
CA ALA A 55 -6.05 1.14 -35.11
C ALA A 55 -5.08 2.24 -35.58
N PRO A 56 -3.80 2.24 -35.17
CA PRO A 56 -3.16 1.31 -34.25
C PRO A 56 -3.46 1.64 -32.78
N GLN A 57 -3.97 0.68 -32.01
CA GLN A 57 -4.18 0.84 -30.57
C GLN A 57 -2.82 0.73 -29.87
N GLY A 58 -2.25 1.86 -29.43
CA GLY A 58 -1.04 1.86 -28.61
C GLY A 58 -1.31 1.19 -27.26
N HIS A 59 -2.13 1.85 -26.44
CA HIS A 59 -2.65 1.32 -25.18
C HIS A 59 -4.07 1.86 -24.95
N MET A 60 -4.96 1.06 -24.34
CA MET A 60 -6.36 1.48 -24.12
C MET A 60 -6.47 2.69 -23.19
N ILE A 61 -5.61 2.75 -22.17
CA ILE A 61 -5.53 3.84 -21.20
C ILE A 61 -4.08 4.30 -21.14
N GLN A 62 -3.86 5.59 -21.33
CA GLN A 62 -2.59 6.24 -21.00
C GLN A 62 -2.81 7.20 -19.85
N PHE A 63 -1.89 7.17 -18.91
CA PHE A 63 -1.90 8.07 -17.75
C PHE A 63 -1.01 9.28 -18.02
N GLY A 64 -1.29 10.36 -17.32
CA GLY A 64 -0.47 11.57 -17.32
C GLY A 64 -0.64 12.33 -16.02
N GLY A 65 0.14 13.40 -15.88
CA GLY A 65 0.25 14.12 -14.61
C GLY A 65 1.49 13.70 -13.81
N ALA A 66 1.62 14.19 -12.59
CA ALA A 66 2.71 13.82 -11.72
C ALA A 66 2.33 13.75 -10.24
N ILE A 67 2.94 12.80 -9.53
CA ILE A 67 2.80 12.61 -8.09
C ILE A 67 3.99 13.28 -7.40
N SER A 68 3.76 14.17 -6.45
CA SER A 68 4.85 14.72 -5.63
C SER A 68 5.24 13.76 -4.51
N SER A 69 4.26 13.11 -3.89
CA SER A 69 4.47 12.16 -2.80
C SER A 69 3.25 11.30 -2.53
N ILE A 70 3.51 10.14 -1.91
CA ILE A 70 2.50 9.34 -1.21
C ILE A 70 2.96 9.28 0.24
N CYS A 71 2.08 9.61 1.18
CA CYS A 71 2.41 9.65 2.60
C CYS A 71 3.62 10.57 2.91
N SER A 72 3.53 11.85 2.52
CA SER A 72 4.64 12.82 2.62
C SER A 72 5.22 12.97 4.03
N ALA A 73 4.36 12.92 5.05
CA ALA A 73 4.72 12.96 6.46
C ALA A 73 4.92 11.57 7.10
N GLY A 74 4.78 10.50 6.31
CA GLY A 74 4.75 9.12 6.78
C GLY A 74 3.32 8.68 7.15
N CYS A 75 2.85 7.59 6.56
CA CYS A 75 1.61 6.94 6.98
C CYS A 75 1.94 5.75 7.88
N PRO A 76 1.37 5.66 9.09
CA PRO A 76 1.56 4.50 9.95
C PRO A 76 0.92 3.26 9.34
N ILE A 77 1.72 2.22 9.17
CA ILE A 77 1.32 0.91 8.67
C ILE A 77 1.69 -0.14 9.71
N THR A 78 0.78 -1.09 9.95
CA THR A 78 1.06 -2.28 10.75
C THR A 78 0.79 -3.53 9.95
N LEU A 79 1.79 -4.38 9.79
CA LEU A 79 1.60 -5.76 9.36
C LEU A 79 1.27 -6.59 10.62
N VAL A 80 0.05 -7.09 10.69
CA VAL A 80 -0.47 -7.77 11.89
C VAL A 80 -0.08 -9.24 11.82
N SER A 81 0.70 -9.72 12.80
CA SER A 81 1.20 -11.10 12.81
C SER A 81 0.57 -11.98 13.89
N ASN A 82 -0.01 -11.40 14.93
CA ASN A 82 -0.70 -12.18 15.96
C ASN A 82 -2.03 -11.55 16.38
N TYR A 83 -3.03 -12.41 16.53
CA TYR A 83 -4.28 -12.16 17.22
C TYR A 83 -4.21 -12.88 18.56
N THR A 84 -4.06 -12.16 19.67
CA THR A 84 -4.36 -12.75 20.96
C THR A 84 -5.87 -12.93 21.05
N ASP A 85 -6.33 -14.14 20.73
CA ASP A 85 -7.70 -14.60 20.95
C ASP A 85 -7.93 -14.79 22.45
N THR A 86 -8.12 -13.67 23.15
CA THR A 86 -8.70 -13.69 24.49
C THR A 86 -9.75 -12.61 24.52
N GLN A 87 -11.01 -13.06 24.57
CA GLN A 87 -12.19 -12.24 24.70
C GLN A 87 -11.98 -11.22 25.83
N THR A 88 -12.13 -9.94 25.48
CA THR A 88 -12.20 -8.73 26.33
C THR A 88 -10.93 -8.23 27.06
N PRO A 89 -10.56 -6.93 26.93
CA PRO A 89 -11.21 -5.88 26.14
C PRO A 89 -10.76 -5.86 24.67
N ALA A 90 -11.59 -5.25 23.84
CA ALA A 90 -11.49 -5.13 22.40
C ALA A 90 -10.09 -4.72 21.90
N ASN A 91 -9.66 -5.34 20.80
CA ASN A 91 -8.57 -4.84 19.94
C ASN A 91 -7.13 -4.96 20.50
N SER A 92 -6.78 -6.03 21.19
CA SER A 92 -5.37 -6.29 21.56
C SER A 92 -4.56 -6.84 20.37
N TYR A 93 -4.34 -5.98 19.37
CA TYR A 93 -3.42 -6.23 18.27
C TYR A 93 -2.02 -5.86 18.71
N SER A 94 -1.34 -6.76 19.40
CA SER A 94 -0.10 -6.39 20.07
C SER A 94 1.15 -6.72 19.26
N THR A 95 1.09 -7.70 18.35
CA THR A 95 2.31 -8.25 17.73
C THR A 95 2.26 -8.15 16.21
N GLY A 96 3.25 -7.46 15.64
CA GLY A 96 3.37 -7.21 14.22
C GLY A 96 4.60 -6.37 13.88
N ILE A 97 4.71 -5.95 12.63
CA ILE A 97 5.72 -4.99 12.19
C ILE A 97 5.01 -3.65 12.02
N THR A 98 5.44 -2.62 12.74
CA THR A 98 4.93 -1.25 12.56
C THR A 98 5.99 -0.38 11.88
N PHE A 99 5.57 0.51 11.00
CA PHE A 99 6.45 1.50 10.36
C PHE A 99 5.64 2.63 9.75
N ASN A 100 6.28 3.77 9.51
CA ASN A 100 5.73 4.86 8.73
C ASN A 100 6.26 4.76 7.29
N LEU A 101 5.38 4.52 6.32
CA LEU A 101 5.71 4.51 4.90
C LEU A 101 5.73 5.94 4.34
N SER A 102 6.74 6.31 3.56
CA SER A 102 6.76 7.51 2.73
C SER A 102 7.33 7.22 1.35
N LEU A 103 6.71 7.74 0.31
CA LEU A 103 7.22 7.74 -1.06
C LEU A 103 7.26 9.19 -1.57
N LYS A 104 8.39 9.65 -2.08
CA LYS A 104 8.56 11.04 -2.54
C LYS A 104 9.25 11.05 -3.89
N ALA A 105 8.81 11.90 -4.81
CA ALA A 105 9.55 12.12 -6.03
C ALA A 105 10.91 12.77 -5.70
N THR A 106 11.99 12.31 -6.33
CA THR A 106 13.30 12.96 -6.13
C THR A 106 13.36 14.32 -6.81
N ASP A 107 12.65 14.49 -7.93
CA ASP A 107 12.41 15.78 -8.54
C ASP A 107 11.21 16.44 -7.83
N THR A 108 11.51 17.33 -6.89
CA THR A 108 10.49 18.04 -6.11
C THR A 108 9.70 19.07 -6.92
N THR A 109 10.19 19.46 -8.10
CA THR A 109 9.54 20.45 -8.96
C THR A 109 8.57 19.78 -9.91
N ASN A 110 9.03 18.75 -10.63
CA ASN A 110 8.23 18.10 -11.67
C ASN A 110 7.50 16.85 -11.17
N GLY A 111 7.92 16.29 -10.04
CA GLY A 111 7.34 15.08 -9.44
C GLY A 111 7.68 13.79 -10.17
N PHE A 112 7.03 12.71 -9.74
CA PHE A 112 7.07 11.40 -10.38
C PHE A 112 6.06 11.38 -11.53
N SER A 113 6.57 11.36 -12.77
CA SER A 113 5.76 11.46 -13.98
C SER A 113 4.94 10.20 -14.23
N LEU A 114 3.66 10.40 -14.58
CA LEU A 114 2.75 9.33 -14.97
C LEU A 114 2.66 9.13 -16.49
N ASN A 115 3.32 9.97 -17.30
CA ASN A 115 3.11 10.06 -18.75
C ASN A 115 3.45 8.78 -19.54
N ASN A 116 4.34 7.93 -19.01
CA ASN A 116 4.74 6.68 -19.67
C ASN A 116 3.97 5.47 -19.13
N PHE A 117 3.08 5.68 -18.15
CA PHE A 117 2.26 4.60 -17.63
C PHE A 117 1.06 4.37 -18.52
N TYR A 118 0.68 3.12 -18.65
CA TYR A 118 -0.44 2.71 -19.45
C TYR A 118 -1.15 1.51 -18.85
N SER A 119 -2.39 1.30 -19.26
CA SER A 119 -3.07 0.04 -19.05
C SER A 119 -3.99 -0.31 -20.20
N GLY A 120 -4.35 -1.58 -20.32
CA GLY A 120 -5.25 -2.03 -21.37
C GLY A 120 -5.21 -3.52 -21.59
N VAL A 121 -6.12 -3.99 -22.43
CA VAL A 121 -6.15 -5.38 -22.89
C VAL A 121 -5.09 -5.54 -23.98
N GLU A 122 -4.12 -6.40 -23.72
CA GLU A 122 -3.12 -6.84 -24.68
C GLU A 122 -3.30 -8.34 -24.97
N THR A 123 -2.49 -8.89 -25.87
CA THR A 123 -2.51 -10.32 -26.17
C THR A 123 -2.33 -11.17 -24.91
N GLY A 124 -3.39 -11.88 -24.55
CA GLY A 124 -3.44 -12.83 -23.44
C GLY A 124 -3.69 -12.24 -22.05
N GLY A 125 -4.10 -10.97 -21.91
CA GLY A 125 -4.54 -10.44 -20.62
C GLY A 125 -4.61 -8.93 -20.52
N PHE A 126 -5.11 -8.44 -19.40
CA PHE A 126 -5.04 -7.02 -19.03
C PHE A 126 -3.64 -6.69 -18.51
N VAL A 127 -3.08 -5.58 -18.96
CA VAL A 127 -1.74 -5.13 -18.63
C VAL A 127 -1.81 -3.76 -17.96
N PHE A 128 -1.01 -3.56 -16.92
CA PHE A 128 -0.57 -2.26 -16.43
C PHE A 128 0.94 -2.18 -16.61
N GLY A 129 1.44 -1.10 -17.21
CA GLY A 129 2.86 -0.99 -17.52
C GLY A 129 3.40 0.43 -17.56
N ASN A 130 4.70 0.52 -17.75
CA ASN A 130 5.45 1.74 -18.00
C ASN A 130 6.52 1.46 -19.06
N THR A 131 6.60 2.30 -20.08
CA THR A 131 7.62 2.16 -21.13
C THR A 131 8.83 3.05 -20.81
N GLY A 132 10.03 2.50 -20.93
CA GLY A 132 11.27 3.19 -20.62
C GLY A 132 11.49 3.33 -19.12
N ASP A 133 12.31 4.31 -18.74
CA ASP A 133 12.61 4.58 -17.33
C ASP A 133 11.49 5.42 -16.68
N SER A 134 11.06 5.00 -15.49
CA SER A 134 10.21 5.83 -14.64
C SER A 134 11.00 7.03 -14.10
N SER A 135 10.28 8.07 -13.67
CA SER A 135 10.88 9.06 -12.77
C SER A 135 11.47 8.37 -11.53
N LYS A 136 12.43 9.02 -10.90
CA LYS A 136 13.03 8.52 -9.67
C LYS A 136 12.18 8.89 -8.45
N LEU A 137 12.16 8.01 -7.46
CA LEU A 137 11.48 8.20 -6.20
C LEU A 137 12.34 7.75 -5.02
N ASP A 138 12.19 8.42 -3.89
CA ASP A 138 12.69 8.00 -2.59
C ASP A 138 11.60 7.22 -1.87
N ALA A 139 11.92 6.01 -1.44
CA ALA A 139 11.05 5.17 -0.62
C ALA A 139 11.65 5.03 0.77
N GLY A 140 10.86 5.31 1.81
CA GLY A 140 11.31 5.27 3.19
C GLY A 140 10.31 4.58 4.09
N LEU A 141 10.83 3.75 4.99
CA LEU A 141 10.17 3.23 6.18
C LEU A 141 10.86 3.87 7.37
N SER A 142 10.13 4.61 8.20
CA SER A 142 10.65 5.17 9.45
C SER A 142 9.94 4.59 10.66
N ASN A 143 10.55 4.71 11.85
CA ASN A 143 10.00 4.17 13.10
C ASN A 143 9.66 2.68 13.02
N VAL A 144 10.48 1.91 12.29
CA VAL A 144 10.24 0.48 12.13
C VAL A 144 10.36 -0.19 13.49
N THR A 145 9.29 -0.85 13.97
CA THR A 145 9.31 -1.62 15.22
C THR A 145 8.82 -3.03 14.96
N LEU A 146 9.52 -4.01 15.52
CA LEU A 146 9.16 -5.42 15.45
C LEU A 146 8.58 -5.84 16.80
N GLY A 147 7.32 -6.28 16.79
CA GLY A 147 6.58 -6.61 18.00
C GLY A 147 6.01 -5.39 18.71
N THR A 148 5.58 -5.59 19.95
CA THR A 148 4.97 -4.54 20.76
C THR A 148 6.04 -3.61 21.33
N THR A 149 5.97 -2.31 21.03
CA THR A 149 6.88 -1.31 21.59
C THR A 149 6.88 -1.35 23.12
N GLY A 150 8.07 -1.30 23.74
CA GLY A 150 8.23 -1.26 25.20
C GLY A 150 8.03 -2.62 25.90
N GLN A 151 7.58 -3.66 25.21
CA GLN A 151 7.62 -5.03 25.74
C GLN A 151 9.06 -5.53 25.82
N SER A 152 9.39 -6.24 26.89
CA SER A 152 10.67 -6.90 27.08
C SER A 152 10.43 -8.33 27.54
N ASN A 153 11.32 -9.25 27.15
CA ASN A 153 11.33 -10.61 27.66
C ASN A 153 12.69 -10.90 28.28
N ALA A 154 12.71 -11.11 29.60
CA ALA A 154 13.91 -11.37 30.38
C ALA A 154 14.67 -12.62 29.89
N THR A 155 14.00 -13.60 29.28
CA THR A 155 14.61 -14.89 28.90
C THR A 155 15.02 -14.99 27.43
N VAL A 156 14.58 -14.07 26.56
CA VAL A 156 14.83 -14.17 25.10
C VAL A 156 15.79 -13.08 24.59
N PHE A 157 15.77 -11.89 25.20
CA PHE A 157 16.68 -10.78 24.86
C PHE A 157 17.28 -10.10 26.10
N ASN A 158 17.46 -10.85 27.20
CA ASN A 158 18.01 -10.31 28.45
C ASN A 158 17.27 -9.03 28.94
N GLY A 159 15.95 -8.94 28.73
CA GLY A 159 15.15 -7.80 29.16
C GLY A 159 15.29 -6.54 28.29
N VAL A 160 15.96 -6.58 27.14
CA VAL A 160 15.94 -5.45 26.19
C VAL A 160 14.51 -5.23 25.68
N GLN A 161 14.05 -3.98 25.75
CA GLN A 161 12.74 -3.58 25.26
C GLN A 161 12.74 -3.46 23.72
N ASN A 162 11.64 -3.88 23.10
CA ASN A 162 11.42 -3.60 21.68
C ASN A 162 11.32 -2.07 21.46
N GLY A 163 12.19 -1.55 20.61
CA GLY A 163 12.21 -0.15 20.19
C GLY A 163 12.38 -0.03 18.68
N PRO A 164 12.32 1.21 18.14
CA PRO A 164 12.51 1.44 16.72
C PRO A 164 13.91 0.99 16.27
N ILE A 165 13.98 0.19 15.21
CA ILE A 165 15.25 -0.25 14.61
C ILE A 165 15.84 0.77 13.63
N GLY A 166 15.18 1.93 13.46
CA GLY A 166 15.63 3.03 12.64
C GLY A 166 14.83 3.22 11.36
N ASN A 167 15.45 3.86 10.38
CA ASN A 167 14.88 4.17 9.07
C ASN A 167 15.52 3.29 8.01
N ILE A 168 14.72 2.70 7.13
CA ILE A 168 15.16 1.85 6.03
C ILE A 168 14.55 2.39 4.75
N GLY A 169 15.29 2.44 3.65
CA GLY A 169 14.75 2.98 2.42
C GLY A 169 15.67 2.84 1.21
N ALA A 170 15.16 3.30 0.07
CA ALA A 170 15.89 3.46 -1.17
C ALA A 170 15.79 4.92 -1.61
N VAL A 171 16.91 5.47 -2.08
CA VAL A 171 16.98 6.84 -2.59
C VAL A 171 17.15 6.79 -4.11
N GLY A 172 16.35 7.56 -4.83
CA GLY A 172 16.41 7.64 -6.29
C GLY A 172 16.10 6.33 -7.02
N ALA A 173 15.24 5.50 -6.44
CA ALA A 173 14.77 4.27 -7.07
C ALA A 173 13.96 4.61 -8.33
N SER A 174 14.22 3.88 -9.41
CA SER A 174 13.43 3.90 -10.63
C SER A 174 13.28 2.47 -11.14
N PHE A 175 12.28 2.26 -11.98
CA PHE A 175 12.13 1.01 -12.73
C PHE A 175 12.15 1.30 -14.21
N LYS A 176 12.51 0.28 -14.97
CA LYS A 176 12.56 0.33 -16.42
C LYS A 176 11.64 -0.74 -16.98
N ASP A 177 10.80 -0.38 -17.94
CA ASP A 177 9.95 -1.29 -18.70
C ASP A 177 9.07 -2.17 -17.79
N LEU A 178 8.43 -1.55 -16.79
CA LEU A 178 7.51 -2.26 -15.88
C LEU A 178 6.35 -2.84 -16.68
N LYS A 179 6.05 -4.13 -16.48
CA LYS A 179 4.89 -4.78 -17.07
C LYS A 179 4.27 -5.77 -16.10
N VAL A 180 3.07 -5.47 -15.64
CA VAL A 180 2.25 -6.36 -14.82
C VAL A 180 1.09 -6.86 -15.68
N LYS A 181 1.02 -8.18 -15.86
CA LYS A 181 -0.02 -8.82 -16.68
C LYS A 181 -0.94 -9.66 -15.81
N ILE A 182 -2.24 -9.45 -15.97
CA ILE A 182 -3.31 -10.21 -15.34
C ILE A 182 -3.97 -11.04 -16.42
N SER A 183 -3.92 -12.37 -16.27
CA SER A 183 -4.45 -13.34 -17.24
C SER A 183 -5.62 -14.11 -16.63
N GLY A 184 -6.52 -14.64 -17.47
CA GLY A 184 -7.66 -15.45 -17.02
C GLY A 184 -8.90 -14.66 -16.60
N MET A 185 -9.04 -13.43 -17.12
CA MET A 185 -10.28 -12.65 -17.05
C MET A 185 -11.33 -13.15 -18.03
#